data_AF-A0A7K7D1W8-F1
#
_entry.id   AF-A0A7K7D1W8-F1
#
_cell.length_a   1.000
_cell.length_b   1.000
_cell.length_c   1.000
_cell.angle_alpha   90.00
_cell.angle_beta   90.00
_cell.angle_gamma   90.00
#
_symmetry.space_group_name_H-M   'P 1'
#
loop_
_entity.id
_entity.type
_entity.pdbx_description
1 polymer ?
#
loop_
_entity_poly.entity_id
_entity_poly.type
_entity_poly.pdbx_seq_one_letter_code
_entity_poly.pdbx_strand_id
1 'polypeptide(L)' 'AETKIIITHCYTNRNLAVPRTFCVWSCFGREFEVICHNYLDARKVEEDKNYWEIITGNPGPEDGTRPERPK' A
#
# COMPACT_ATOMS: atom_id res chain seq x y z
N ALA A 1 -0.43 -14.46 10.39
CA ALA A 1 -1.66 -14.15 9.63
C ALA A 1 -1.43 -12.83 8.92
N GLU A 2 -1.35 -12.84 7.59
CA GLU A 2 -1.26 -11.62 6.78
C GLU A 2 -2.67 -11.00 6.70
N THR A 3 -2.86 -9.87 7.38
CA THR A 3 -4.16 -9.19 7.40
C THR A 3 -4.13 -8.07 6.38
N LYS A 4 -4.84 -8.26 5.27
CA LYS A 4 -5.07 -7.20 4.29
C LYS A 4 -6.00 -6.15 4.91
N ILE A 5 -5.63 -4.88 4.76
CA ILE A 5 -6.38 -3.73 5.28
C ILE A 5 -6.62 -2.71 4.18
N ILE A 6 -7.56 -1.80 4.42
CA ILE A 6 -7.81 -0.62 3.59
C ILE A 6 -7.51 0.61 4.45
N ILE A 7 -6.78 1.55 3.87
CA ILE A 7 -6.45 2.83 4.51
C ILE A 7 -7.32 3.90 3.86
N THR A 8 -8.27 4.45 4.61
CA THR A 8 -9.24 5.44 4.11
C THR A 8 -8.91 6.84 4.64
N HIS A 9 -8.80 7.81 3.74
CA HIS A 9 -8.64 9.22 4.11
C HIS A 9 -9.93 9.74 4.75
N CYS A 10 -9.87 10.14 6.02
CA CYS A 10 -11.04 10.45 6.84
C CYS A 10 -11.91 11.60 6.33
N TYR A 11 -11.33 12.58 5.63
CA TYR A 11 -12.08 13.76 5.14
C TYR A 11 -12.72 13.54 3.77
N THR A 12 -12.06 12.82 2.86
CA THR A 12 -12.56 12.62 1.49
C THR A 12 -13.25 11.28 1.28
N ASN A 13 -13.16 10.38 2.27
CA ASN A 13 -13.65 9.00 2.20
C ASN A 13 -13.12 8.25 0.96
N ARG A 14 -11.85 8.52 0.62
CA ARG A 14 -11.13 7.86 -0.48
C ARG A 14 -10.04 6.94 0.05
N ASN A 15 -9.88 5.80 -0.59
CA ASN A 15 -8.91 4.78 -0.18
C ASN A 15 -7.52 5.05 -0.78
N LEU A 16 -6.48 4.71 -0.05
CA LEU A 16 -5.11 4.69 -0.55
C LEU A 16 -4.98 3.55 -1.57
N ALA A 17 -4.48 3.85 -2.77
CA ALA A 17 -4.45 2.90 -3.87
C ALA A 17 -3.19 3.01 -4.74
N VAL A 18 -2.81 1.89 -5.35
CA VAL A 18 -1.75 1.81 -6.36
C VAL A 18 -2.35 1.39 -7.70
N PRO A 19 -2.58 2.32 -8.65
CA PRO A 19 -3.19 2.00 -9.95
C PRO A 19 -2.35 1.06 -10.82
N ARG A 20 -1.02 1.04 -10.61
CA ARG A 20 -0.01 0.30 -11.39
C ARG A 20 0.01 0.63 -12.89
N THR A 21 -0.57 1.76 -13.28
CA THR A 21 -0.60 2.26 -14.66
C THR A 21 0.60 3.15 -14.98
N PHE A 22 1.07 3.91 -13.99
CA PHE A 22 2.21 4.82 -14.13
C PHE A 22 3.36 4.39 -13.22
N CYS A 23 4.57 4.45 -13.77
CA CYS A 23 5.78 4.02 -13.11
C CYS A 23 6.93 4.96 -13.48
N VAL A 24 7.64 5.44 -12.47
CA VAL A 24 8.67 6.46 -12.59
C VAL A 24 10.02 5.93 -12.09
N TRP A 25 11.11 6.37 -12.72
CA TRP A 25 12.45 6.18 -12.20
C TRP A 25 12.81 7.35 -11.30
N SER A 26 13.10 7.07 -10.03
CA SER A 26 13.69 8.02 -9.09
C SER A 26 15.11 7.61 -8.74
N CYS A 27 15.79 8.43 -7.92
CA CYS A 27 17.11 8.08 -7.37
C CYS A 27 17.08 6.81 -6.49
N PHE A 28 15.90 6.32 -6.09
CA PHE A 28 15.73 5.10 -5.29
C PHE A 28 15.36 3.87 -6.11
N GLY A 29 15.18 4.03 -7.42
CA GLY A 29 14.84 2.96 -8.35
C GLY A 29 13.49 3.17 -9.04
N ARG A 30 12.85 2.07 -9.42
CA ARG A 30 11.59 2.07 -10.15
C ARG A 30 10.40 2.06 -9.18
N GLU A 31 9.61 3.12 -9.19
CA GLU A 31 8.53 3.36 -8.24
C GLU A 31 7.17 3.51 -8.95
N PHE A 32 6.09 3.22 -8.24
CA PHE A 32 4.72 3.34 -8.74
C PHE A 32 4.00 4.52 -8.09
N GLU A 33 3.08 5.12 -8.84
CA GLU A 33 2.20 6.16 -8.31
C GLU A 33 1.27 5.60 -7.21
N VAL A 34 1.12 6.37 -6.13
CA VAL A 34 0.16 6.10 -5.04
C VAL A 34 -0.81 7.27 -4.94
N ILE A 35 -2.11 6.99 -4.97
CA ILE A 35 -3.17 8.02 -5.00
C ILE A 35 -4.30 7.71 -4.00
N CYS A 36 -5.21 8.67 -3.82
CA CYS A 36 -6.48 8.45 -3.11
C CYS A 36 -7.64 8.22 -4.11
N HIS A 37 -8.08 6.98 -4.27
CA HIS A 37 -9.14 6.59 -5.22
C HIS A 37 -9.91 5.35 -4.74
N ASN A 38 -11.21 5.31 -5.00
CA ASN A 38 -12.06 4.14 -4.68
C ASN A 38 -12.18 3.24 -5.92
N TYR A 39 -11.22 2.34 -6.11
CA TYR A 39 -11.34 1.31 -7.14
C TYR A 39 -12.28 0.22 -6.68
N LEU A 40 -13.46 0.16 -7.30
CA LEU A 40 -14.50 -0.79 -6.99
C LEU A 40 -14.87 -1.59 -8.24
N ASP A 41 -15.10 -2.89 -8.08
CA ASP A 41 -15.57 -3.74 -9.15
C ASP A 41 -17.04 -3.46 -9.52
N ALA A 42 -17.57 -4.21 -10.49
CA ALA A 42 -18.96 -4.09 -10.93
C ALA A 42 -19.99 -4.32 -9.79
N ARG A 43 -19.60 -5.00 -8.71
CA ARG A 43 -20.43 -5.30 -7.53
C ARG A 43 -20.18 -4.34 -6.37
N LYS A 44 -19.42 -3.26 -6.59
CA LYS A 44 -19.04 -2.27 -5.57
C LYS A 44 -18.16 -2.85 -4.46
N VAL A 45 -17.42 -3.91 -4.76
CA VAL A 45 -16.42 -4.49 -3.86
C VAL A 45 -15.07 -3.87 -4.15
N GLU A 46 -14.27 -3.67 -3.11
CA GLU A 46 -12.92 -3.11 -3.18
C GLU A 46 -12.01 -3.99 -4.06
N GLU A 47 -11.31 -3.36 -5.01
CA GLU A 47 -10.33 -4.04 -5.86
C GLU A 47 -8.98 -4.19 -5.15
N ASP A 48 -8.15 -5.13 -5.64
CA ASP A 48 -6.79 -5.41 -5.14
C ASP A 48 -5.87 -4.18 -5.04
N LYS A 49 -6.14 -3.14 -5.83
CA LYS A 49 -5.37 -1.88 -5.82
C LYS A 49 -5.44 -1.12 -4.49
N ASN A 50 -6.47 -1.37 -3.68
CA ASN A 50 -6.77 -0.62 -2.46
C ASN A 50 -6.31 -1.35 -1.19
N TYR A 51 -5.87 -2.61 -1.31
CA TYR A 51 -5.45 -3.41 -0.17
C TYR A 51 -3.97 -3.21 0.15
N TRP A 52 -3.70 -3.11 1.45
CA TRP A 52 -2.37 -2.94 2.02
C TRP A 52 -2.12 -3.99 3.09
N GLU A 53 -0.84 -4.27 3.34
CA GLU A 53 -0.40 -5.11 4.44
C GLU A 53 0.50 -4.28 5.35
N ILE A 54 0.24 -4.32 6.66
CA ILE A 54 1.10 -3.69 7.65
C ILE A 54 2.17 -4.70 8.04
N ILE A 55 3.41 -4.44 7.62
CA ILE A 55 4.57 -5.22 8.01
C ILE A 55 5.30 -4.45 9.10
N THR A 56 5.24 -4.97 10.33
CA THR A 56 6.02 -4.45 11.46
C THR A 56 7.28 -5.29 11.64
N GLY A 57 8.46 -4.67 11.56
CA GLY A 57 9.67 -5.28 12.12
C GLY A 57 9.63 -5.18 13.64
N ASN A 58 10.05 -6.23 14.36
CA ASN A 58 10.32 -6.10 15.79
C ASN A 58 11.67 -5.40 15.95
N PRO A 59 11.74 -4.14 16.42
CA PRO A 59 13.00 -3.53 16.77
C PRO A 59 13.47 -4.21 18.05
N GLY A 60 14.33 -5.23 17.94
CA GLY A 60 15.08 -5.72 19.09
C GLY A 60 15.96 -4.62 19.69
N PRO A 61 16.71 -4.90 20.77
CA PRO A 61 17.58 -3.91 21.42
C PRO A 61 18.63 -3.33 20.45
N GLU A 62 19.05 -4.10 19.46
CA GLU A 62 20.00 -3.70 18.42
C GLU A 62 19.27 -3.25 17.14
N ASP A 63 19.26 -1.94 16.94
CA ASP A 63 18.98 -1.14 15.73
C ASP A 63 17.95 -1.66 14.71
N GLY A 64 16.88 -0.86 14.58
CA GLY A 64 15.77 -0.98 13.63
C GLY A 64 16.20 -1.39 12.23
N THR A 65 16.14 -2.69 11.98
CA THR A 65 16.38 -3.26 10.66
C THR A 65 15.12 -3.06 9.82
N ARG A 66 15.27 -2.43 8.65
CA ARG A 66 14.19 -2.32 7.67
C ARG A 66 13.67 -3.74 7.40
N PRO A 67 12.36 -4.03 7.58
CA PRO A 67 11.84 -5.36 7.34
C PRO A 67 12.12 -5.77 5.89
N GLU A 68 12.59 -7.01 5.70
CA GLU A 68 12.81 -7.56 4.37
C GLU A 68 11.49 -7.50 3.58
N ARG A 69 11.57 -7.08 2.32
CA ARG A 69 10.38 -7.07 1.46
C ARG A 69 9.94 -8.51 1.20
N PRO A 70 8.63 -8.82 1.30
CA PRO A 70 8.09 -10.08 0.81
C PRO A 70 8.52 -10.31 -0.66
N LYS A 71 8.79 -11.57 -1.01
CA LYS A 71 9.19 -11.98 -2.37
C LYS A 71 8.09 -11.78 -3.39
#